data_AF-A0AA45APQ7-F1
#
_entry.id   AF-A0AA45APQ7-F1
#
_cell.length_a   1.000
_cell.length_b   1.000
_cell.length_c   1.000
_cell.angle_alpha   90.00
_cell.angle_beta   90.00
_cell.angle_gamma   90.00
#
_symmetry.space_group_name_H-M   'P 1'
#
loop_
_entity.id
_entity.type
_entity.pdbx_description
1 polymer ?
#
loop_
_entity_poly.entity_id
_entity_poly.type
_entity_poly.pdbx_seq_one_letter_code
_entity_poly.pdbx_strand_id
1 'polypeptide(L)'
;MEYLRQHTTIPIPHIHNGGFTAESPQHFGPYIIMDYVEGTLLSKVLKKPTESDQEDMVLDPDVDNSMLDTIYRQVADYLLPLSQLSFTRIGAISKDGGTWSVTKRPLTYNMNELATVAGYPDDLFPTSTFDRAGDYFASVAHEHLTHLWTQRNLADDSEIAQARFIVRHRFVQLTAKYCLNDAGPFLLFCDDLRPSNMLVNPATFQITAVLDFEFINAMPA
;
A
#
# COMPACT_ATOMS: atom_id res chain seq x y z
N MET A 1 3.91 -0.45 -11.39
CA MET A 1 2.76 -0.67 -12.31
C MET A 1 3.12 -1.51 -13.54
N GLU A 2 4.14 -1.17 -14.34
CA GLU A 2 4.50 -1.98 -15.54
C GLU A 2 4.76 -3.46 -15.23
N TYR A 3 5.53 -3.76 -14.18
CA TYR A 3 5.79 -5.14 -13.74
C TYR A 3 4.50 -5.92 -13.49
N LEU A 4 3.54 -5.32 -12.78
CA LEU A 4 2.27 -5.96 -12.45
C LEU A 4 1.49 -6.28 -13.73
N ARG A 5 1.39 -5.35 -14.68
CA ARG A 5 0.71 -5.58 -15.98
C ARG A 5 1.32 -6.73 -16.79
N GLN A 6 2.62 -7.00 -16.62
CA GLN A 6 3.32 -8.08 -17.30
C GLN A 6 3.10 -9.44 -16.63
N HIS A 7 2.79 -9.48 -15.34
CA HIS A 7 2.80 -10.71 -14.53
C HIS A 7 1.46 -11.02 -13.85
N THR A 8 0.46 -10.15 -13.96
CA THR A 8 -0.87 -10.34 -13.39
C THR A 8 -1.96 -9.97 -14.39
N THR A 9 -3.19 -10.37 -14.07
CA THR A 9 -4.42 -10.00 -14.80
C THR A 9 -5.10 -8.77 -14.20
N ILE A 10 -4.46 -8.09 -13.26
CA ILE A 10 -5.01 -6.90 -12.61
C ILE A 10 -5.21 -5.82 -13.67
N PRO A 11 -6.41 -5.22 -13.79
CA PRO A 11 -6.64 -4.14 -14.72
C PRO A 11 -5.94 -2.88 -14.19
N ILE A 12 -4.76 -2.57 -14.73
CA ILE A 12 -3.96 -1.42 -14.30
C ILE A 12 -3.85 -0.45 -15.48
N PRO A 13 -4.18 0.84 -15.30
CA PRO A 13 -4.03 1.87 -16.32
C PRO A 13 -2.60 1.89 -16.90
N HIS A 14 -2.50 2.02 -18.23
CA HIS A 14 -1.21 2.18 -18.89
C HIS A 14 -0.64 3.56 -18.60
N ILE A 15 0.62 3.63 -18.15
CA ILE A 15 1.35 4.90 -18.03
C ILE A 15 1.94 5.25 -19.40
N HIS A 16 1.48 6.34 -20.01
CA HIS A 16 2.00 6.83 -21.29
C HIS A 16 3.29 7.62 -21.14
N ASN A 17 3.36 8.45 -20.09
CA ASN A 17 4.51 9.30 -19.85
C ASN A 17 4.55 9.72 -18.37
N GLY A 18 5.67 10.25 -17.93
CA GLY A 18 5.84 10.90 -16.65
C GLY A 18 7.10 11.75 -16.68
N GLY A 19 7.22 12.68 -15.75
CA GLY A 19 8.37 13.59 -15.73
C GLY A 19 8.57 14.23 -14.37
N PHE A 20 9.75 14.80 -14.17
CA PHE A 20 10.07 15.57 -12.99
C PHE A 20 9.59 17.01 -13.11
N THR A 21 9.73 17.80 -12.04
CA THR A 21 9.34 19.21 -11.98
C THR A 21 9.88 20.05 -13.15
N ALA A 22 11.10 19.77 -13.62
CA ALA A 22 11.73 20.47 -14.75
C ALA A 22 11.02 20.24 -16.09
N GLU A 23 10.32 19.11 -16.23
CA GLU A 23 9.60 18.71 -17.45
C GLU A 23 8.10 19.05 -17.37
N SER A 24 7.64 19.44 -16.19
CA SER A 24 6.24 19.77 -15.90
C SER A 24 5.88 21.16 -16.46
N PRO A 25 4.75 21.31 -17.17
CA PRO A 25 4.25 22.63 -17.55
C PRO A 25 4.15 23.53 -16.31
N GLN A 26 4.79 24.70 -16.38
CA GLN A 26 4.82 25.69 -15.29
C GLN A 26 5.54 25.22 -14.00
N HIS A 27 6.29 24.10 -14.03
CA HIS A 27 7.10 23.60 -12.92
C HIS A 27 6.31 23.30 -11.63
N PHE A 28 5.08 22.80 -11.74
CA PHE A 28 4.25 22.51 -10.56
C PHE A 28 4.71 21.32 -9.73
N GLY A 29 5.48 20.40 -10.31
CA GLY A 29 5.96 19.20 -9.63
C GLY A 29 6.10 18.01 -10.58
N PRO A 30 6.53 16.85 -10.07
CA PRO A 30 6.54 15.61 -10.84
C PRO A 30 5.11 15.22 -11.26
N TYR A 31 4.99 14.53 -12.40
CA TYR A 31 3.68 14.15 -12.95
C TYR A 31 3.72 12.79 -13.64
N ILE A 32 2.54 12.19 -13.79
CA ILE A 32 2.30 10.96 -14.53
C ILE A 32 1.10 11.19 -15.46
N ILE A 33 1.20 10.75 -16.71
CA ILE A 33 0.12 10.69 -17.69
C ILE A 33 -0.21 9.22 -17.93
N MET A 34 -1.44 8.82 -17.70
CA MET A 34 -1.90 7.44 -17.84
C MET A 34 -3.28 7.36 -18.49
N ASP A 35 -3.73 6.14 -18.82
CA ASP A 35 -5.07 5.91 -19.36
C ASP A 35 -6.15 6.53 -18.46
N TYR A 36 -7.15 7.16 -19.08
CA TYR A 36 -8.40 7.48 -18.42
C TYR A 36 -9.30 6.24 -18.42
N VAL A 37 -9.69 5.76 -17.24
CA VAL A 37 -10.58 4.60 -17.09
C VAL A 37 -11.90 5.05 -16.49
N GLU A 38 -13.00 4.74 -17.20
CA GLU A 38 -14.35 4.99 -16.72
C GLU A 38 -14.78 3.93 -15.69
N GLY A 39 -15.44 4.37 -14.63
CA GLY A 39 -16.01 3.50 -13.62
C GLY A 39 -16.46 4.25 -12.37
N THR A 40 -17.13 3.52 -11.49
CA THR A 40 -17.52 3.99 -10.16
C THR A 40 -16.58 3.39 -9.13
N LEU A 41 -16.19 4.15 -8.10
CA LEU A 41 -15.41 3.61 -6.99
C LEU A 41 -16.13 2.43 -6.34
N LEU A 42 -15.45 1.31 -6.16
CA LEU A 42 -16.01 0.14 -5.49
C LEU A 42 -16.43 0.48 -4.06
N SER A 43 -15.68 1.33 -3.37
CA SER A 43 -16.05 1.80 -2.04
C SER A 43 -17.38 2.56 -2.00
N LYS A 44 -17.75 3.27 -3.08
CA LYS A 44 -19.05 3.93 -3.23
C LYS A 44 -20.16 2.92 -3.50
N VAL A 45 -19.88 1.88 -4.27
CA VAL A 45 -20.83 0.78 -4.53
C VAL A 45 -21.13 -0.03 -3.26
N LEU A 46 -20.14 -0.22 -2.39
CA LEU A 46 -20.28 -0.93 -1.12
C LEU A 46 -20.84 -0.04 0.02
N LYS A 47 -20.93 1.27 -0.19
CA LYS A 47 -21.43 2.22 0.81
C LYS A 47 -22.95 2.08 0.91
N LYS A 48 -23.47 2.11 2.13
CA LYS A 48 -24.89 2.24 2.39
C LYS A 48 -25.44 3.50 1.72
N PRO A 49 -26.57 3.42 1.00
CA PRO A 49 -27.22 4.62 0.46
C PRO A 49 -27.59 5.59 1.59
N THR A 50 -27.16 6.84 1.46
CA THR A 50 -27.45 7.93 2.39
C THR A 50 -28.11 9.09 1.64
N GLU A 51 -28.87 9.94 2.32
CA GLU A 51 -29.51 11.12 1.70
C GLU A 51 -28.47 12.19 1.33
N SER A 52 -27.31 12.17 1.99
CA SER A 52 -26.18 13.08 1.76
C SER A 52 -24.87 12.30 1.57
N ASP A 53 -24.06 12.75 0.61
CA ASP A 53 -22.70 12.23 0.39
C ASP A 53 -21.73 12.59 1.54
N GLN A 54 -22.12 13.51 2.45
CA GLN A 54 -21.31 13.92 3.61
C GLN A 54 -21.40 12.99 4.82
N GLU A 55 -22.28 11.98 4.79
CA GLU A 55 -22.37 10.99 5.85
C GLU A 55 -21.21 9.99 5.80
N ASP A 56 -20.84 9.47 6.98
CA ASP A 56 -19.76 8.52 7.16
C ASP A 56 -19.86 7.34 6.18
N MET A 57 -18.70 6.82 5.76
CA MET A 57 -18.64 5.62 4.94
C MET A 57 -18.97 4.39 5.78
N VAL A 58 -20.26 4.08 5.87
CA VAL A 58 -20.78 2.85 6.47
C VAL A 58 -21.06 1.85 5.36
N LEU A 59 -20.56 0.61 5.53
CA LEU A 59 -20.85 -0.48 4.60
C LEU A 59 -22.34 -0.82 4.63
N ASP A 60 -22.92 -1.10 3.47
CA ASP A 60 -24.30 -1.55 3.38
C ASP A 60 -24.43 -2.99 3.87
N PRO A 61 -25.12 -3.27 4.99
CA PRO A 61 -25.34 -4.64 5.45
C PRO A 61 -26.30 -5.42 4.55
N ASP A 62 -27.13 -4.73 3.75
CA ASP A 62 -28.15 -5.32 2.90
C ASP A 62 -27.68 -5.46 1.44
N VAL A 63 -26.37 -5.33 1.22
CA VAL A 63 -25.76 -5.46 -0.10
C VAL A 63 -26.02 -6.86 -0.68
N ASP A 64 -26.32 -6.93 -1.98
CA ASP A 64 -26.61 -8.20 -2.64
C ASP A 64 -25.39 -9.13 -2.61
N ASN A 65 -25.58 -10.33 -2.06
CA ASN A 65 -24.54 -11.36 -2.01
C ASN A 65 -24.04 -11.75 -3.40
N SER A 66 -24.89 -11.71 -4.44
CA SER A 66 -24.45 -12.03 -5.80
C SER A 66 -23.46 -11.00 -6.35
N MET A 67 -23.65 -9.74 -5.97
CA MET A 67 -22.74 -8.64 -6.27
C MET A 67 -21.41 -8.85 -5.54
N LEU A 68 -21.45 -9.15 -4.23
CA LEU A 68 -20.25 -9.42 -3.43
C LEU A 68 -19.45 -10.60 -4.00
N ASP A 69 -20.12 -11.69 -4.37
CA ASP A 69 -19.49 -12.86 -4.99
C ASP A 69 -18.78 -12.49 -6.30
N THR A 70 -19.38 -11.60 -7.10
CA THR A 70 -18.79 -11.12 -8.36
C THR A 70 -17.53 -10.28 -8.11
N ILE A 71 -17.58 -9.38 -7.13
CA ILE A 71 -16.47 -8.49 -6.77
C ILE A 71 -15.31 -9.30 -6.16
N TYR A 72 -15.59 -10.06 -5.10
CA TYR A 72 -14.52 -10.72 -4.34
C TYR A 72 -13.89 -11.89 -5.10
N ARG A 73 -14.59 -12.48 -6.07
CA ARG A 73 -13.97 -13.45 -6.98
C ARG A 73 -12.88 -12.81 -7.84
N GLN A 74 -13.15 -11.63 -8.41
CA GLN A 74 -12.13 -10.89 -9.16
C GLN A 74 -10.97 -10.46 -8.26
N VAL A 75 -11.26 -9.98 -7.04
CA VAL A 75 -10.21 -9.61 -6.07
C VAL A 75 -9.35 -10.83 -5.72
N ALA A 76 -9.94 -12.01 -5.50
CA ALA A 76 -9.19 -13.24 -5.27
C ALA A 76 -8.33 -13.63 -6.49
N ASP A 77 -8.88 -13.50 -7.70
CA ASP A 77 -8.18 -13.74 -8.96
C ASP A 77 -7.00 -12.78 -9.17
N TYR A 78 -7.02 -11.60 -8.54
CA TYR A 78 -5.92 -10.62 -8.56
C TYR A 78 -4.88 -10.87 -7.48
N LEU A 79 -5.33 -11.15 -6.25
CA LEU A 79 -4.48 -11.40 -5.10
C LEU A 79 -3.65 -12.68 -5.25
N LEU A 80 -4.21 -13.72 -5.88
CA LEU A 80 -3.52 -15.00 -6.02
C LEU A 80 -2.24 -14.86 -6.87
N PRO A 81 -2.26 -14.35 -8.12
CA PRO A 81 -1.04 -14.09 -8.88
C PRO A 81 -0.09 -13.13 -8.18
N LEU A 82 -0.62 -12.06 -7.55
CA LEU A 82 0.19 -11.08 -6.83
C LEU A 82 1.03 -11.74 -5.72
N SER A 83 0.40 -12.65 -4.95
CA SER A 83 1.05 -13.40 -3.87
C SER A 83 2.13 -14.38 -4.35
N GLN A 84 2.21 -14.66 -5.65
CA GLN A 84 3.21 -15.55 -6.25
C GLN A 84 4.42 -14.78 -6.79
N LEU A 85 4.33 -13.45 -6.91
CA LEU A 85 5.42 -12.60 -7.36
C LEU A 85 6.43 -12.44 -6.23
N SER A 86 7.53 -13.19 -6.32
CA SER A 86 8.56 -13.26 -5.29
C SER A 86 9.88 -12.63 -5.72
N PHE A 87 10.60 -12.11 -4.73
CA PHE A 87 11.92 -11.49 -4.85
C PHE A 87 12.84 -11.98 -3.74
N THR A 88 14.14 -11.78 -3.93
CA THR A 88 15.20 -12.21 -3.00
C THR A 88 15.56 -11.17 -1.94
N ARG A 89 15.03 -9.94 -2.05
CA ARG A 89 15.25 -8.84 -1.10
C ARG A 89 13.94 -8.10 -0.82
N ILE A 90 13.88 -7.40 0.30
CA ILE A 90 12.78 -6.51 0.69
C ILE A 90 13.08 -5.09 0.19
N GLY A 91 12.08 -4.45 -0.41
CA GLY A 91 12.18 -3.08 -0.92
C GLY A 91 11.42 -2.83 -2.22
N ALA A 92 11.64 -1.65 -2.79
CA ALA A 92 10.99 -1.24 -4.02
C ALA A 92 11.64 -1.91 -5.24
N ILE A 93 10.79 -2.35 -6.16
CA ILE A 93 11.18 -2.98 -7.42
C ILE A 93 11.59 -1.93 -8.45
N SER A 94 12.55 -2.28 -9.28
CA SER A 94 13.05 -1.45 -10.37
C SER A 94 13.38 -2.33 -11.57
N LYS A 95 13.38 -1.72 -12.76
CA LYS A 95 13.76 -2.37 -14.01
C LYS A 95 15.13 -1.85 -14.45
N ASP A 96 16.09 -2.75 -14.63
CA ASP A 96 17.40 -2.44 -15.21
C ASP A 96 17.68 -3.40 -16.37
N GLY A 97 18.03 -2.87 -17.54
CA GLY A 97 18.32 -3.67 -18.73
C GLY A 97 17.20 -4.63 -19.18
N GLY A 98 15.95 -4.43 -18.75
CA GLY A 98 14.84 -5.34 -19.01
C GLY A 98 14.52 -6.30 -17.86
N THR A 99 15.40 -6.43 -16.87
CA THR A 99 15.26 -7.32 -15.73
C THR A 99 14.69 -6.60 -14.52
N TRP A 100 13.68 -7.19 -13.90
CA TRP A 100 13.06 -6.68 -12.68
C TRP A 100 13.79 -7.21 -11.44
N SER A 101 14.17 -6.31 -10.54
CA SER A 101 14.81 -6.66 -9.27
C SER A 101 14.55 -5.59 -8.21
N VAL A 102 14.72 -5.98 -6.95
CA VAL A 102 14.60 -5.08 -5.79
C VAL A 102 15.93 -4.39 -5.54
N THR A 103 16.02 -3.10 -5.89
CA THR A 103 17.28 -2.33 -5.80
C THR A 103 17.17 -1.08 -4.91
N LYS A 104 15.96 -0.69 -4.51
CA LYS A 104 15.69 0.52 -3.75
C LYS A 104 15.07 0.19 -2.40
N ARG A 105 15.25 1.08 -1.42
CA ARG A 105 14.61 0.97 -0.10
C ARG A 105 13.09 0.76 -0.23
N PRO A 106 12.45 0.11 0.74
CA PRO A 106 10.99 0.12 0.79
C PRO A 106 10.47 1.56 0.91
N LEU A 107 9.34 1.83 0.25
CA LEU A 107 8.58 3.06 0.39
C LEU A 107 7.14 2.69 0.74
N THR A 108 6.74 2.88 2.00
CA THR A 108 5.42 2.47 2.49
C THR A 108 4.53 3.68 2.71
N TYR A 109 3.21 3.46 2.72
CA TYR A 109 2.25 4.50 3.08
C TYR A 109 2.54 5.06 4.48
N ASN A 110 2.90 4.18 5.43
CA ASN A 110 3.25 4.58 6.79
C ASN A 110 4.49 5.51 6.82
N MET A 111 5.52 5.23 6.01
CA MET A 111 6.68 6.14 5.90
C MET A 111 6.27 7.51 5.35
N ASN A 112 5.37 7.54 4.36
CA ASN A 112 4.83 8.80 3.83
C ASN A 112 4.10 9.61 4.90
N GLU A 113 3.21 8.99 5.68
CA GLU A 113 2.51 9.66 6.78
C GLU A 113 3.49 10.17 7.85
N LEU A 114 4.49 9.36 8.21
CA LEU A 114 5.50 9.76 9.18
C LEU A 114 6.28 11.01 8.73
N ALA A 115 6.69 11.05 7.45
CA ALA A 115 7.44 12.16 6.88
C ALA A 115 6.59 13.43 6.74
N THR A 116 5.30 13.30 6.39
CA THR A 116 4.46 14.45 6.02
C THR A 116 3.69 15.05 7.19
N VAL A 117 3.23 14.24 8.15
CA VAL A 117 2.33 14.71 9.23
C VAL A 117 2.87 14.48 10.64
N ALA A 118 3.86 13.59 10.83
CA ALA A 118 4.32 13.21 12.17
C ALA A 118 5.64 13.85 12.62
N GLY A 119 6.25 14.70 11.79
CA GLY A 119 7.56 15.32 12.07
C GLY A 119 8.66 14.29 12.30
N TYR A 120 8.57 13.14 11.64
CA TYR A 120 9.56 12.08 11.73
C TYR A 120 10.87 12.50 11.02
N PRO A 121 12.06 12.32 11.61
CA PRO A 121 13.32 12.69 10.98
C PRO A 121 13.64 11.84 9.74
N ASP A 122 13.83 12.50 8.59
CA ASP A 122 14.06 11.83 7.30
C ASP A 122 15.31 10.95 7.27
N ASP A 123 16.33 11.30 8.06
CA ASP A 123 17.62 10.61 8.15
C ASP A 123 17.54 9.28 8.92
N LEU A 124 16.42 9.03 9.62
CA LEU A 124 16.17 7.78 10.34
C LEU A 124 15.45 6.73 9.49
N PHE A 125 14.91 7.09 8.32
CA PHE A 125 14.35 6.11 7.40
C PHE A 125 15.44 5.23 6.79
N PRO A 126 15.14 3.96 6.46
CA PRO A 126 16.08 3.12 5.74
C PRO A 126 16.50 3.77 4.42
N THR A 127 17.74 3.53 4.01
CA THR A 127 18.32 4.06 2.75
C THR A 127 18.61 2.96 1.74
N SER A 128 18.53 1.69 2.14
CA SER A 128 18.79 0.52 1.31
C SER A 128 17.66 -0.52 1.41
N THR A 129 17.76 -1.54 0.58
CA THR A 129 16.96 -2.77 0.67
C THR A 129 17.37 -3.58 1.90
N PHE A 130 16.54 -4.56 2.28
CA PHE A 130 16.87 -5.53 3.33
C PHE A 130 17.02 -6.94 2.75
N ASP A 131 17.97 -7.69 3.30
CA ASP A 131 18.20 -9.10 2.97
C ASP A 131 17.39 -10.05 3.85
N ARG A 132 16.93 -9.57 5.01
CA ARG A 132 16.29 -10.38 6.04
C ARG A 132 15.04 -9.71 6.58
N ALA A 133 13.99 -10.48 6.84
CA ALA A 133 12.74 -9.98 7.40
C ALA A 133 12.93 -9.41 8.81
N GLY A 134 13.81 -10.00 9.62
CA GLY A 134 14.15 -9.54 10.96
C GLY A 134 14.77 -8.13 10.94
N ASP A 135 15.66 -7.85 10.00
CA ASP A 135 16.27 -6.53 9.85
C ASP A 135 15.23 -5.48 9.43
N TYR A 136 14.33 -5.85 8.50
CA TYR A 136 13.20 -5.00 8.12
C TYR A 136 12.27 -4.71 9.31
N PHE A 137 11.86 -5.74 10.05
CA PHE A 137 10.98 -5.54 11.20
C PHE A 137 11.66 -4.77 12.34
N ALA A 138 12.98 -4.91 12.51
CA ALA A 138 13.74 -4.08 13.43
C ALA A 138 13.72 -2.60 12.99
N SER A 139 13.80 -2.31 11.69
CA SER A 139 13.62 -0.96 11.13
C SER A 139 12.22 -0.42 11.44
N VAL A 140 11.16 -1.18 11.15
CA VAL A 140 9.77 -0.78 11.45
C VAL A 140 9.57 -0.55 12.96
N ALA A 141 10.16 -1.40 13.80
CA ALA A 141 10.11 -1.24 15.25
C ALA A 141 10.80 0.06 15.69
N HIS A 142 11.95 0.39 15.10
CA HIS A 142 12.64 1.66 15.35
C HIS A 142 11.77 2.85 14.92
N GLU A 143 11.16 2.81 13.73
CA GLU A 143 10.21 3.82 13.27
C GLU A 143 9.08 4.05 14.26
N HIS A 144 8.44 2.99 14.75
CA HIS A 144 7.38 3.08 15.73
C HIS A 144 7.84 3.70 17.07
N LEU A 145 9.01 3.29 17.59
CA LEU A 145 9.51 3.84 18.84
C LEU A 145 9.91 5.29 18.72
N THR A 146 10.58 5.67 17.62
CA THR A 146 10.93 7.07 17.33
C THR A 146 9.68 7.93 17.19
N HIS A 147 8.64 7.42 16.51
CA HIS A 147 7.38 8.13 16.32
C HIS A 147 6.66 8.46 17.64
N LEU A 148 6.82 7.64 18.70
CA LEU A 148 6.28 7.98 20.03
C LEU A 148 6.86 9.30 20.57
N TRP A 149 8.11 9.61 20.21
CA TRP A 149 8.81 10.80 20.68
C TRP A 149 8.60 12.01 19.79
N THR A 150 8.51 11.80 18.47
CA THR A 150 8.42 12.88 17.47
C THR A 150 7.01 13.47 17.41
N GLN A 151 5.97 12.65 17.56
CA GLN A 151 4.58 13.11 17.58
C GLN A 151 3.98 13.02 19.00
N ARG A 152 4.22 14.03 19.84
CA ARG A 152 3.76 14.00 21.24
C ARG A 152 2.23 14.07 21.42
N ASN A 153 1.51 14.53 20.41
CA ASN A 153 0.05 14.54 20.33
C ASN A 153 -0.50 13.32 19.59
N LEU A 154 0.24 12.22 19.56
CA LEU A 154 -0.15 11.00 18.85
C LEU A 154 -1.43 10.37 19.41
N ALA A 155 -1.80 10.63 20.66
CA ALA A 155 -2.98 10.05 21.31
C ALA A 155 -3.91 11.13 21.86
N ASP A 156 -5.21 10.87 21.78
CA ASP A 156 -6.25 11.78 22.27
C ASP A 156 -6.41 11.73 23.80
N ASP A 157 -6.06 10.60 24.42
CA ASP A 157 -6.12 10.38 25.86
C ASP A 157 -5.00 9.47 26.40
N SER A 158 -4.95 9.33 27.73
CA SER A 158 -3.91 8.55 28.41
C SER A 158 -4.02 7.03 28.20
N GLU A 159 -5.23 6.51 27.95
CA GLU A 159 -5.45 5.08 27.70
C GLU A 159 -4.91 4.70 26.31
N ILE A 160 -5.23 5.49 25.28
CA ILE A 160 -4.70 5.33 23.92
C ILE A 160 -3.17 5.50 23.94
N ALA A 161 -2.65 6.49 24.67
CA ALA A 161 -1.21 6.69 24.80
C ALA A 161 -0.52 5.46 25.42
N GLN A 162 -1.06 4.93 26.51
CA GLN A 162 -0.53 3.74 27.17
C GLN A 162 -0.61 2.51 26.26
N ALA A 163 -1.73 2.29 25.58
CA ALA A 163 -1.92 1.17 24.68
C ALA A 163 -0.91 1.22 23.52
N ARG A 164 -0.73 2.38 22.87
CA ARG A 164 0.26 2.57 21.79
C ARG A 164 1.68 2.34 22.28
N PHE A 165 2.03 2.87 23.47
CA PHE A 165 3.33 2.65 24.07
C PHE A 165 3.60 1.15 24.28
N ILE A 166 2.66 0.43 24.89
CA ILE A 166 2.78 -1.01 25.16
C ILE A 166 2.91 -1.79 23.84
N VAL A 167 2.01 -1.58 22.88
CA VAL A 167 2.00 -2.33 21.61
C VAL A 167 3.31 -2.15 20.84
N ARG A 168 3.85 -0.93 20.76
CA ARG A 168 5.10 -0.68 20.04
C ARG A 168 6.31 -1.35 20.69
N HIS A 169 6.38 -1.37 22.02
CA HIS A 169 7.43 -2.11 22.73
C HIS A 169 7.24 -3.62 22.63
N ARG A 170 5.99 -4.11 22.64
CA ARG A 170 5.68 -5.52 22.42
C ARG A 170 6.04 -5.95 21.01
N PHE A 171 5.79 -5.13 20.00
CA PHE A 171 6.18 -5.41 18.62
C PHE A 171 7.68 -5.76 18.54
N VAL A 172 8.56 -4.94 19.10
CA VAL A 172 10.02 -5.20 19.18
C VAL A 172 10.30 -6.59 19.76
N GLN A 173 9.66 -6.95 20.88
CA GLN A 173 9.87 -8.24 21.55
C GLN A 173 9.35 -9.43 20.75
N LEU A 174 8.27 -9.24 19.99
CA LEU A 174 7.61 -10.30 19.24
C LEU A 174 8.32 -10.58 17.91
N THR A 175 8.95 -9.59 17.27
CA THR A 175 9.67 -9.78 16.00
C THR A 175 10.72 -10.89 16.09
N ALA A 176 11.56 -10.88 17.12
CA ALA A 176 12.57 -11.93 17.35
C ALA A 176 11.98 -13.33 17.57
N LYS A 177 10.73 -13.43 18.02
CA LYS A 177 10.06 -14.70 18.31
C LYS A 177 9.29 -15.27 17.11
N TYR A 178 8.71 -14.39 16.29
CA TYR A 178 7.76 -14.78 15.23
C TYR A 178 8.28 -14.56 13.80
N CYS A 179 9.48 -13.99 13.64
CA CYS A 179 10.15 -13.94 12.34
C CYS A 179 10.73 -15.33 11.99
N LEU A 180 9.90 -16.20 11.41
CA LEU A 180 10.24 -17.60 11.10
C LEU A 180 10.99 -17.73 9.76
N ASN A 181 10.56 -17.01 8.72
CA ASN A 181 11.11 -17.07 7.36
C ASN A 181 12.00 -15.87 7.08
N ASP A 182 13.09 -15.79 7.83
CA ASP A 182 13.93 -14.59 7.85
C ASP A 182 14.62 -14.29 6.51
N ALA A 183 14.96 -15.33 5.73
CA ALA A 183 15.68 -15.20 4.46
C ALA A 183 14.77 -15.15 3.21
N GLY A 184 13.46 -14.99 3.39
CA GLY A 184 12.49 -14.98 2.29
C GLY A 184 12.01 -16.38 1.87
N PRO A 185 11.35 -16.50 0.69
CA PRO A 185 11.18 -15.46 -0.33
C PRO A 185 10.32 -14.28 0.15
N PHE A 186 10.52 -13.11 -0.44
CA PHE A 186 9.75 -11.90 -0.16
C PHE A 186 8.72 -11.69 -1.26
N LEU A 187 7.47 -11.38 -0.91
CA LEU A 187 6.36 -11.29 -1.84
C LEU A 187 6.00 -9.84 -2.13
N LEU A 188 5.47 -9.56 -3.32
CA LEU A 188 4.89 -8.25 -3.57
C LEU A 188 3.65 -8.03 -2.71
N PHE A 189 3.67 -6.91 -1.99
CA PHE A 189 2.59 -6.48 -1.13
C PHE A 189 2.30 -4.99 -1.39
N CYS A 190 1.01 -4.65 -1.40
CA CYS A 190 0.53 -3.28 -1.53
C CYS A 190 -0.31 -2.96 -0.29
N ASP A 191 0.21 -2.05 0.55
CA ASP A 191 -0.41 -1.66 1.83
C ASP A 191 -1.80 -1.03 1.66
N ASP A 192 -2.10 -0.47 0.48
CA ASP A 192 -3.33 0.29 0.20
C ASP A 192 -4.21 -0.38 -0.87
N LEU A 193 -4.18 -1.72 -0.97
CA LEU A 193 -5.07 -2.45 -1.87
C LEU A 193 -6.48 -2.58 -1.28
N ARG A 194 -7.31 -1.56 -1.50
CA ARG A 194 -8.64 -1.44 -0.90
C ARG A 194 -9.72 -1.03 -1.90
N PRO A 195 -11.02 -1.18 -1.57
CA PRO A 195 -12.12 -0.78 -2.46
C PRO A 195 -12.10 0.68 -2.95
N SER A 196 -11.50 1.59 -2.17
CA SER A 196 -11.38 2.99 -2.59
C SER A 196 -10.39 3.21 -3.74
N ASN A 197 -9.58 2.21 -4.06
CA ASN A 197 -8.57 2.27 -5.12
C ASN A 197 -8.95 1.34 -6.28
N MET A 198 -10.24 0.99 -6.38
CA MET A 198 -10.79 0.13 -7.43
C MET A 198 -11.97 0.80 -8.12
N LEU A 199 -11.95 0.83 -9.44
CA LEU A 199 -13.07 1.25 -10.27
C LEU A 199 -13.83 0.03 -10.77
N VAL A 200 -15.16 0.13 -10.78
CA VAL A 200 -16.06 -0.92 -11.30
C VAL A 200 -17.03 -0.37 -12.33
N ASN A 201 -17.40 -1.23 -13.27
CA ASN A 201 -18.56 -0.99 -14.12
C ASN A 201 -19.84 -1.12 -13.28
N PRO A 202 -20.70 -0.10 -13.19
CA PRO A 202 -21.87 -0.12 -12.31
C PRO A 202 -22.98 -1.10 -12.74
N ALA A 203 -22.99 -1.55 -13.99
CA ALA A 203 -23.99 -2.50 -14.49
C ALA A 203 -23.56 -3.97 -14.31
N THR A 204 -22.26 -4.25 -14.37
CA THR A 204 -21.73 -5.63 -14.34
C THR A 204 -20.90 -5.95 -13.09
N PHE A 205 -20.52 -4.93 -12.31
CA PHE A 205 -19.59 -5.03 -11.18
C PHE A 205 -18.21 -5.60 -11.55
N GLN A 206 -17.87 -5.59 -12.84
CA GLN A 206 -16.52 -5.91 -13.28
C GLN A 206 -15.56 -4.80 -12.85
N ILE A 207 -14.43 -5.16 -12.25
CA ILE A 207 -13.37 -4.21 -11.90
C ILE A 207 -12.70 -3.77 -13.21
N THR A 208 -12.76 -2.47 -13.50
CA THR A 208 -12.22 -1.86 -14.72
C THR A 208 -10.84 -1.26 -14.52
N ALA A 209 -10.49 -0.88 -13.28
CA ALA A 209 -9.14 -0.49 -12.90
C ALA A 209 -8.87 -0.73 -11.41
N VAL A 210 -7.61 -1.00 -11.10
CA VAL A 210 -7.03 -0.90 -9.76
C VAL A 210 -5.94 0.17 -9.81
N LEU A 211 -5.96 1.08 -8.84
CA LEU A 211 -5.16 2.29 -8.77
C LEU A 211 -4.21 2.25 -7.56
N ASP A 212 -3.43 3.31 -7.39
CA ASP A 212 -2.64 3.61 -6.19
C ASP A 212 -1.63 2.53 -5.78
N PHE A 213 -0.82 2.09 -6.74
CA PHE A 213 0.29 1.15 -6.53
C PHE A 213 1.61 1.81 -6.12
N GLU A 214 1.61 3.07 -5.67
CA GLU A 214 2.84 3.84 -5.40
C GLU A 214 3.65 3.28 -4.21
N PHE A 215 3.00 2.60 -3.27
CA PHE A 215 3.63 1.99 -2.09
C PHE A 215 3.77 0.46 -2.21
N ILE A 216 3.74 -0.09 -3.42
CA ILE A 216 3.97 -1.54 -3.62
C ILE A 216 5.46 -1.88 -3.47
N ASN A 217 5.76 -2.90 -2.67
CA ASN A 217 7.12 -3.35 -2.39
C ASN A 217 7.19 -4.87 -2.28
N ALA A 218 8.38 -5.43 -2.45
CA ALA A 218 8.66 -6.77 -1.96
C ALA A 218 8.82 -6.72 -0.44
N MET A 219 8.05 -7.54 0.28
CA MET A 219 7.91 -7.51 1.74
C MET A 219 7.99 -8.94 2.33
N PRO A 220 8.24 -9.09 3.64
CA PRO A 220 8.09 -10.37 4.33
C PRO A 220 6.71 -10.99 4.07
N ALA A 221 6.70 -12.30 3.79
CA ALA A 221 5.50 -13.11 3.56
C ALA A 221 4.79 -13.50 4.86
#